data_AF-A0A4Q7XX08-F1
#
_entry.id   AF-A0A4Q7XX08-F1
#
_cell.length_a   1.000
_cell.length_b   1.000
_cell.length_c   1.000
_cell.angle_alpha   90.00
_cell.angle_beta   90.00
_cell.angle_gamma   90.00
#
_symmetry.space_group_name_H-M   'P 1'
#
loop_
_entity.id
_entity.type
_entity.pdbx_description
1 polymer ?
#
loop_
_entity_poly.entity_id
_entity_poly.type
_entity_poly.pdbx_seq_one_letter_code
_entity_poly.pdbx_strand_id
1 'polypeptide(L)'
;MPRIANRLNIEAPDYDALREKAERDVVQALDRVERLDDRVQLAAEIIQQADIEIATYADTRNELLASLYLHDLIEGAQLSQIAGVNKNGLRRLLGYAVYGSAARKTLPAYMSDADMNALAKQMNVRHIKKSPGKQLLEASLVIEEAKARRKAALPVFRRTALELVEKHDWAVHQVAAHTGQTNKLMSEHLKFARKARKS
;
A
#
# COMPACT_ATOMS: atom_id res chain seq x y z
N MET A 1 7.67 32.90 -13.32
CA MET A 1 6.76 33.31 -12.23
C MET A 1 6.90 32.33 -11.08
N PRO A 2 6.88 32.78 -9.81
CA PRO A 2 6.91 31.87 -8.66
C PRO A 2 5.63 31.02 -8.61
N ARG A 3 5.76 29.78 -8.11
CA ARG A 3 4.68 28.79 -7.98
C ARG A 3 3.59 29.30 -7.03
N ILE A 4 2.32 29.20 -7.44
CA ILE A 4 1.18 29.35 -6.53
C ILE A 4 0.92 27.99 -5.89
N ALA A 5 1.49 27.75 -4.71
CA ALA A 5 1.25 26.52 -3.97
C ALA A 5 -0.04 26.64 -3.16
N ASN A 6 -1.13 26.16 -3.73
CA ASN A 6 -2.43 26.13 -3.05
C ASN A 6 -2.41 25.12 -1.89
N ARG A 7 -3.21 25.39 -0.86
CA ARG A 7 -3.41 24.48 0.27
C ARG A 7 -4.84 23.96 0.31
N LEU A 8 -4.98 22.67 0.58
CA LEU A 8 -6.25 22.04 0.91
C LEU A 8 -6.61 22.32 2.38
N ASN A 9 -7.88 22.58 2.66
CA ASN A 9 -8.38 22.64 4.03
C ASN A 9 -8.83 21.23 4.48
N ILE A 10 -7.86 20.31 4.55
CA ILE A 10 -8.06 18.92 4.98
C ILE A 10 -6.93 18.57 5.94
N GLU A 11 -7.29 18.11 7.12
CA GLU A 11 -6.33 17.67 8.12
C GLU A 11 -5.83 16.26 7.75
N ALA A 12 -4.51 16.08 7.78
CA ALA A 12 -3.91 14.77 7.60
C ALA A 12 -4.09 13.94 8.88
N PRO A 13 -4.52 12.68 8.78
CA PRO A 13 -4.70 11.82 9.93
C PRO A 13 -3.35 11.41 10.53
N ASP A 14 -3.37 10.98 11.78
CA ASP A 14 -2.23 10.31 12.41
C ASP A 14 -2.08 8.89 11.83
N TYR A 15 -1.30 8.80 10.75
CA TYR A 15 -1.03 7.54 10.07
C TYR A 15 -0.22 6.56 10.93
N ASP A 16 0.56 7.03 11.89
CA ASP A 16 1.36 6.14 12.73
C ASP A 16 0.44 5.45 13.75
N ALA A 17 -0.43 6.21 14.41
CA ALA A 17 -1.46 5.64 15.28
C ALA A 17 -2.40 4.68 14.53
N LEU A 18 -2.80 5.01 13.30
CA LEU A 18 -3.61 4.14 12.45
C LEU A 18 -2.93 2.79 12.17
N ARG A 19 -1.66 2.84 11.74
CA ARG A 19 -0.88 1.62 11.44
C ARG A 19 -0.67 0.78 12.69
N GLU A 20 -0.30 1.41 13.80
CA GLU A 20 -0.08 0.71 15.08
C GLU A 20 -1.34 -0.01 15.57
N LYS A 21 -2.50 0.65 15.47
CA LYS A 21 -3.78 0.03 15.81
C LYS A 21 -4.06 -1.19 14.92
N ALA A 22 -3.93 -1.03 13.60
CA ALA A 22 -4.19 -2.10 12.65
C ALA A 22 -3.24 -3.31 12.81
N GLU A 23 -1.95 -3.04 13.07
CA GLU A 23 -0.97 -4.09 13.38
C GLU A 23 -1.33 -4.84 14.66
N ARG A 24 -1.70 -4.11 15.73
CA ARG A 24 -2.11 -4.69 17.01
C ARG A 24 -3.35 -5.55 16.88
N ASP A 25 -4.37 -5.07 16.17
CA ASP A 25 -5.64 -5.79 15.97
C ASP A 25 -5.39 -7.13 15.25
N VAL A 26 -4.52 -7.14 14.23
CA VAL A 26 -4.13 -8.37 13.51
C VAL A 26 -3.36 -9.34 14.38
N VAL A 27 -2.36 -8.86 15.13
CA VAL A 27 -1.57 -9.73 16.02
C VAL A 27 -2.47 -10.36 17.08
N GLN A 28 -3.34 -9.57 17.72
CA GLN A 28 -4.28 -10.09 18.71
C GLN A 28 -5.27 -11.10 18.12
N ALA A 29 -5.77 -10.87 16.91
CA ALA A 29 -6.66 -11.81 16.25
C ALA A 29 -5.95 -13.15 15.98
N LEU A 30 -4.71 -13.11 15.49
CA LEU A 30 -3.93 -14.32 15.15
C LEU A 30 -3.44 -15.08 16.39
N ASP A 31 -3.09 -14.38 17.47
CA ASP A 31 -2.62 -15.00 18.72
C ASP A 31 -3.74 -15.77 19.44
N ARG A 32 -5.01 -15.37 19.26
CA ARG A 32 -6.18 -16.06 19.81
C ARG A 32 -6.50 -17.38 19.10
N VAL A 33 -5.96 -17.61 17.91
CA VAL A 33 -6.19 -18.87 17.17
C VAL A 33 -5.17 -19.89 17.62
N GLU A 34 -5.60 -20.91 18.37
CA GLU A 34 -4.69 -21.93 18.94
C GLU A 34 -4.18 -22.92 17.88
N ARG A 35 -5.07 -23.39 17.01
CA ARG A 35 -4.73 -24.37 15.97
C ARG A 35 -3.89 -23.73 14.87
N LEU A 36 -2.79 -24.38 14.50
CA LEU A 36 -1.83 -23.82 13.55
C LEU A 36 -2.36 -23.78 12.11
N ASP A 37 -3.17 -24.77 11.72
CA ASP A 37 -3.85 -24.81 10.42
C ASP A 37 -4.85 -23.66 10.25
N ASP A 38 -5.63 -23.37 11.30
CA ASP A 38 -6.55 -22.23 11.30
C ASP A 38 -5.79 -20.89 11.35
N ARG A 39 -4.69 -20.82 12.13
CA ARG A 39 -3.89 -19.60 12.26
C ARG A 39 -3.20 -19.25 10.94
N VAL A 40 -2.64 -20.23 10.23
CA VAL A 40 -2.00 -19.98 8.92
C VAL A 40 -3.04 -19.58 7.89
N GLN A 41 -4.25 -20.16 7.95
CA GLN A 41 -5.36 -19.81 7.07
C GLN A 41 -5.81 -18.36 7.28
N LEU A 42 -6.12 -17.99 8.52
CA LEU A 42 -6.55 -16.63 8.85
C LEU A 42 -5.48 -15.59 8.46
N ALA A 43 -4.20 -15.90 8.68
CA ALA A 43 -3.12 -15.00 8.26
C ALA A 43 -3.06 -14.84 6.72
N ALA A 44 -3.32 -15.91 5.96
CA ALA A 44 -3.40 -15.86 4.51
C ALA A 44 -4.57 -14.98 4.03
N GLU A 45 -5.75 -15.16 4.63
CA GLU A 45 -6.96 -14.39 4.32
C GLU A 45 -6.76 -12.89 4.57
N ILE A 46 -6.15 -12.52 5.71
CA ILE A 46 -5.81 -11.13 6.02
C ILE A 46 -4.87 -10.54 4.97
N ILE A 47 -3.87 -11.29 4.52
CA ILE A 47 -2.93 -10.84 3.47
C ILE A 47 -3.66 -10.64 2.14
N GLN A 48 -4.48 -11.61 1.73
CA GLN A 48 -5.24 -11.53 0.48
C GLN A 48 -6.22 -10.36 0.48
N GLN A 49 -6.97 -10.18 1.56
CA GLN A 49 -7.89 -9.06 1.70
C GLN A 49 -7.16 -7.72 1.65
N ALA A 50 -6.02 -7.59 2.34
CA ALA A 50 -5.19 -6.40 2.28
C ALA A 50 -4.64 -6.14 0.87
N ASP A 51 -4.20 -7.17 0.15
CA ASP A 51 -3.71 -7.04 -1.23
C ASP A 51 -4.83 -6.58 -2.19
N ILE A 52 -6.06 -7.09 -2.03
CA ILE A 52 -7.24 -6.66 -2.80
C ILE A 52 -7.55 -5.19 -2.54
N GLU A 53 -7.57 -4.76 -1.28
CA GLU A 53 -7.87 -3.37 -0.94
C GLU A 53 -6.80 -2.41 -1.49
N ILE A 54 -5.51 -2.77 -1.34
CA ILE A 54 -4.42 -1.97 -1.92
C ILE A 54 -4.60 -1.86 -3.44
N ALA A 55 -4.87 -2.97 -4.13
CA ALA A 55 -5.07 -2.96 -5.57
C ALA A 55 -6.29 -2.12 -5.99
N THR A 56 -7.38 -2.20 -5.22
CA THR A 56 -8.64 -1.49 -5.50
C THR A 56 -8.47 0.03 -5.42
N TYR A 57 -7.70 0.53 -4.45
CA TYR A 57 -7.60 1.96 -4.19
C TYR A 57 -6.31 2.62 -4.74
N ALA A 58 -5.29 1.83 -5.12
CA ALA A 58 -4.00 2.37 -5.52
C ALA A 58 -4.09 3.31 -6.74
N ASP A 59 -4.80 2.88 -7.79
CA ASP A 59 -4.92 3.68 -9.01
C ASP A 59 -5.75 4.94 -8.76
N THR A 60 -6.87 4.83 -8.04
CA THR A 60 -7.68 5.99 -7.63
C THR A 60 -6.87 7.01 -6.84
N ARG A 61 -6.09 6.58 -5.83
CA ARG A 61 -5.20 7.47 -5.06
C ARG A 61 -4.20 8.17 -5.98
N ASN A 62 -3.60 7.44 -6.91
CA ASN A 62 -2.57 7.96 -7.80
C ASN A 62 -3.16 9.00 -8.79
N GLU A 63 -4.34 8.74 -9.35
CA GLU A 63 -5.07 9.69 -10.19
C GLU A 63 -5.44 10.97 -9.44
N LEU A 64 -5.94 10.84 -8.21
CA LEU A 64 -6.28 11.98 -7.36
C LEU A 64 -5.06 12.84 -7.02
N LEU A 65 -3.93 12.21 -6.69
CA LEU A 65 -2.65 12.89 -6.48
C LEU A 65 -2.22 13.67 -7.72
N ALA A 66 -2.29 13.05 -8.90
CA ALA A 66 -1.92 13.72 -10.15
C ALA A 66 -2.86 14.88 -10.49
N SER A 67 -4.17 14.69 -10.29
CA SER A 67 -5.17 15.73 -10.50
C SER A 67 -4.91 16.95 -9.59
N LEU A 68 -4.78 16.72 -8.29
CA LEU A 68 -4.56 17.79 -7.31
C LEU A 68 -3.22 18.50 -7.52
N TYR A 69 -2.17 17.75 -7.87
CA TYR A 69 -0.85 18.32 -8.07
C TYR A 69 -0.74 19.14 -9.36
N LEU A 70 -1.28 18.64 -10.47
CA LEU A 70 -1.06 19.25 -11.79
C LEU A 70 -2.13 20.26 -12.20
N HIS A 71 -3.41 20.04 -11.83
CA HIS A 71 -4.50 20.95 -12.19
C HIS A 71 -4.82 21.95 -11.08
N ASP A 72 -4.88 21.48 -9.83
CA ASP A 72 -5.26 22.34 -8.69
C ASP A 72 -4.05 23.00 -7.99
N LEU A 73 -2.84 22.67 -8.45
CA LEU A 73 -1.55 23.24 -8.02
C LEU A 73 -1.31 23.10 -6.50
N ILE A 74 -1.83 22.03 -5.88
CA ILE A 74 -1.68 21.80 -4.44
C ILE A 74 -0.21 21.54 -4.09
N GLU A 75 0.20 22.04 -2.91
CA GLU A 75 1.54 21.83 -2.38
C GLU A 75 1.88 20.34 -2.20
N GLY A 76 3.00 19.91 -2.77
CA GLY A 76 3.43 18.50 -2.69
C GLY A 76 3.68 18.01 -1.25
N ALA A 77 4.17 18.89 -0.36
CA ALA A 77 4.35 18.53 1.05
C ALA A 77 3.02 18.14 1.70
N GLN A 78 1.97 18.93 1.45
CA GLN A 78 0.64 18.65 1.97
C GLN A 78 0.04 17.38 1.35
N LEU A 79 0.18 17.18 0.04
CA LEU A 79 -0.28 15.95 -0.61
C LEU A 79 0.41 14.70 -0.04
N SER A 80 1.71 14.79 0.28
CA SER A 80 2.44 13.68 0.88
C SER A 80 1.91 13.32 2.27
N GLN A 81 1.53 14.33 3.06
CA GLN A 81 0.92 14.14 4.38
C GLN A 81 -0.46 13.51 4.26
N ILE A 82 -1.34 14.06 3.41
CA ILE A 82 -2.70 13.51 3.21
C ILE A 82 -2.63 12.08 2.67
N ALA A 83 -1.67 11.77 1.80
CA ALA A 83 -1.54 10.44 1.21
C ALA A 83 -0.77 9.42 2.08
N GLY A 84 -0.28 9.82 3.26
CA GLY A 84 0.46 8.94 4.15
C GLY A 84 1.81 8.46 3.61
N VAL A 85 2.44 9.21 2.71
CA VAL A 85 3.71 8.85 2.06
C VAL A 85 4.79 9.89 2.28
N ASN A 86 6.06 9.47 2.27
CA ASN A 86 7.16 10.43 2.28
C ASN A 86 7.32 11.13 0.91
N LYS A 87 8.13 12.19 0.87
CA LYS A 87 8.38 13.00 -0.34
C LYS A 87 8.86 12.16 -1.54
N ASN A 88 9.73 11.18 -1.30
CA ASN A 88 10.24 10.31 -2.36
C ASN A 88 9.17 9.33 -2.86
N GLY A 89 8.29 8.87 -1.98
CA GLY A 89 7.11 8.08 -2.31
C GLY A 89 6.16 8.87 -3.19
N LEU A 90 5.83 10.12 -2.79
CA LEU A 90 4.98 11.00 -3.59
C LEU A 90 5.51 11.18 -5.02
N ARG A 91 6.81 11.49 -5.18
CA ARG A 91 7.40 11.67 -6.52
C ARG A 91 7.29 10.43 -7.40
N ARG A 92 7.42 9.23 -6.81
CA ARG A 92 7.24 7.96 -7.51
C ARG A 92 5.77 7.74 -7.90
N LEU A 93 4.84 8.00 -7.00
CA LEU A 93 3.40 7.86 -7.26
C LEU A 93 2.92 8.83 -8.35
N LEU A 94 3.37 10.09 -8.31
CA LEU A 94 3.09 11.05 -9.37
C LEU A 94 3.70 10.60 -10.70
N GLY A 95 4.94 10.08 -10.70
CA GLY A 95 5.57 9.52 -11.90
C GLY A 95 4.75 8.40 -12.51
N TYR A 96 4.29 7.46 -11.67
CA TYR A 96 3.41 6.37 -12.08
C TYR A 96 2.08 6.88 -12.64
N ALA A 97 1.42 7.83 -11.95
CA ALA A 97 0.13 8.37 -12.35
C ALA A 97 0.19 9.12 -13.69
N VAL A 98 1.30 9.81 -13.95
CA VAL A 98 1.47 10.65 -15.14
C VAL A 98 2.02 9.85 -16.32
N TYR A 99 3.03 9.00 -16.10
CA TYR A 99 3.75 8.32 -17.18
C TYR A 99 3.41 6.82 -17.30
N GLY A 100 2.61 6.28 -16.38
CA GLY A 100 2.25 4.86 -16.33
C GLY A 100 3.32 3.97 -15.66
N SER A 101 2.93 2.72 -15.40
CA SER A 101 3.74 1.71 -14.70
C SER A 101 5.04 1.31 -15.40
N ALA A 102 5.05 1.36 -16.74
CA ALA A 102 6.20 1.01 -17.55
C ALA A 102 7.29 2.09 -17.58
N ALA A 103 6.96 3.32 -17.19
CA ALA A 103 7.89 4.43 -17.23
C ALA A 103 8.64 4.55 -15.90
N ARG A 104 9.96 4.32 -15.91
CA ARG A 104 10.86 4.67 -14.79
C ARG A 104 11.06 6.19 -14.64
N LYS A 105 10.12 7.00 -15.15
CA LYS A 105 10.22 8.46 -15.20
C LYS A 105 9.63 9.06 -13.93
N THR A 106 10.34 10.01 -13.35
CA THR A 106 9.85 10.85 -12.25
C THR A 106 9.57 12.25 -12.78
N LEU A 107 8.62 12.96 -12.16
CA LEU A 107 8.42 14.36 -12.50
C LEU A 107 9.70 15.17 -12.19
N PRO A 108 10.02 16.18 -13.04
CA PRO A 108 11.08 17.14 -12.76
C PRO A 108 10.94 17.73 -11.35
N ALA A 109 12.08 18.04 -10.71
CA ALA A 109 12.08 18.59 -9.35
C ALA A 109 11.45 19.98 -9.27
N TYR A 110 11.57 20.75 -10.35
CA TYR A 110 11.06 22.11 -10.47
C TYR A 110 10.29 22.21 -11.79
N MET A 111 9.05 22.69 -11.69
CA MET A 111 8.19 22.99 -12.83
C MET A 111 7.40 24.25 -12.49
N SER A 112 7.18 25.11 -13.48
CA SER A 112 6.26 26.23 -13.33
C SER A 112 4.80 25.75 -13.37
N ASP A 113 3.88 26.60 -12.92
CA ASP A 113 2.43 26.32 -12.98
C ASP A 113 1.95 26.12 -14.42
N ALA A 114 2.56 26.83 -15.39
CA ALA A 114 2.29 26.63 -16.81
C ALA A 114 2.78 25.26 -17.30
N ASP A 115 3.98 24.84 -16.88
CA ASP A 115 4.54 23.54 -17.26
C ASP A 115 3.72 22.38 -16.68
N MET A 116 3.24 22.51 -15.44
CA MET A 116 2.39 21.50 -14.81
C MET A 116 1.06 21.33 -15.56
N ASN A 117 0.41 22.43 -15.92
CA ASN A 117 -0.82 22.40 -16.71
C ASN A 117 -0.59 21.85 -18.13
N ALA A 118 0.53 22.21 -18.76
CA ALA A 118 0.92 21.70 -20.07
C ALA A 118 1.17 20.19 -20.02
N LEU A 119 1.88 19.71 -19.00
CA LEU A 119 2.14 18.29 -18.78
C LEU A 119 0.83 17.51 -18.54
N ALA A 120 -0.08 18.06 -17.75
CA ALA A 120 -1.39 17.45 -17.49
C ALA A 120 -2.18 17.23 -18.79
N LYS A 121 -2.18 18.23 -19.68
CA LYS A 121 -2.82 18.14 -21.01
C LYS A 121 -2.10 17.13 -21.90
N GLN A 122 -0.78 17.21 -21.99
CA GLN A 122 0.03 16.33 -22.84
C GLN A 122 -0.16 14.86 -22.47
N MET A 123 -0.23 14.56 -21.17
CA MET A 123 -0.36 13.19 -20.65
C MET A 123 -1.82 12.77 -20.42
N ASN A 124 -2.80 13.60 -20.83
CA ASN A 124 -4.23 13.36 -20.63
C ASN A 124 -4.61 13.03 -19.17
N VAL A 125 -3.96 13.69 -18.20
CA VAL A 125 -4.28 13.52 -16.79
C VAL A 125 -5.67 14.11 -16.53
N ARG A 126 -6.59 13.27 -16.04
CA ARG A 126 -7.97 13.68 -15.74
C ARG A 126 -8.00 14.70 -14.61
N HIS A 127 -8.78 15.78 -14.79
CA HIS A 127 -9.10 16.72 -13.71
C HIS A 127 -10.32 16.25 -12.94
N ILE A 128 -10.13 15.90 -11.67
CA ILE A 128 -11.17 15.41 -10.76
C ILE A 128 -11.70 16.58 -9.94
N LYS A 129 -12.90 17.07 -10.27
CA LYS A 129 -13.47 18.27 -9.64
C LYS A 129 -14.27 18.00 -8.36
N LYS A 130 -14.86 16.81 -8.23
CA LYS A 130 -15.79 16.52 -7.12
C LYS A 130 -15.04 16.02 -5.89
N SER A 131 -14.68 16.94 -5.00
CA SER A 131 -14.05 16.64 -3.69
C SER A 131 -12.79 15.75 -3.75
N PRO A 132 -11.83 16.01 -4.67
CA PRO A 132 -10.65 15.15 -4.86
C PRO A 132 -9.83 14.96 -3.58
N GLY A 133 -9.71 15.99 -2.73
CA GLY A 133 -8.98 15.89 -1.48
C GLY A 133 -9.60 14.91 -0.47
N LYS A 134 -10.94 14.83 -0.38
CA LYS A 134 -11.62 13.88 0.52
C LYS A 134 -11.47 12.44 0.04
N GLN A 135 -11.66 12.22 -1.26
CA GLN A 135 -11.45 10.91 -1.87
C GLN A 135 -9.99 10.45 -1.73
N LEU A 136 -9.03 11.38 -1.83
CA LEU A 136 -7.61 11.07 -1.63
C LEU A 136 -7.38 10.58 -0.20
N LEU A 137 -7.92 11.28 0.78
CA LEU A 137 -7.81 10.90 2.18
C LEU A 137 -8.42 9.51 2.43
N GLU A 138 -9.65 9.28 1.96
CA GLU A 138 -10.34 7.98 2.10
C GLU A 138 -9.53 6.82 1.49
N ALA A 139 -9.08 6.97 0.25
CA ALA A 139 -8.27 5.95 -0.42
C ALA A 139 -6.94 5.71 0.31
N SER A 140 -6.32 6.77 0.85
CA SER A 140 -5.03 6.67 1.53
C SER A 140 -5.15 6.00 2.89
N LEU A 141 -6.22 6.29 3.65
CA LEU A 141 -6.54 5.60 4.91
C LEU A 141 -6.66 4.08 4.70
N VAL A 142 -7.48 3.67 3.73
CA VAL A 142 -7.69 2.24 3.41
C VAL A 142 -6.38 1.56 3.04
N ILE A 143 -5.58 2.18 2.17
CA ILE A 143 -4.31 1.61 1.73
C ILE A 143 -3.31 1.47 2.89
N GLU A 144 -3.19 2.48 3.75
CA GLU A 144 -2.24 2.45 4.86
C GLU A 144 -2.65 1.44 5.95
N GLU A 145 -3.95 1.32 6.23
CA GLU A 145 -4.48 0.27 7.10
C GLU A 145 -4.26 -1.13 6.52
N ALA A 146 -4.54 -1.34 5.22
CA ALA A 146 -4.31 -2.61 4.54
C ALA A 146 -2.81 -2.99 4.56
N LYS A 147 -1.91 -2.05 4.29
CA LYS A 147 -0.45 -2.29 4.38
C LYS A 147 -0.02 -2.71 5.78
N ALA A 148 -0.55 -2.05 6.81
CA ALA A 148 -0.27 -2.37 8.20
C ALA A 148 -0.72 -3.79 8.54
N ARG A 149 -1.97 -4.15 8.20
CA ARG A 149 -2.50 -5.51 8.40
C ARG A 149 -1.66 -6.57 7.69
N ARG A 150 -1.32 -6.34 6.42
CA ARG A 150 -0.46 -7.22 5.64
C ARG A 150 0.93 -7.39 6.27
N LYS A 151 1.53 -6.28 6.73
CA LYS A 151 2.85 -6.28 7.38
C LYS A 151 2.85 -7.09 8.68
N ALA A 152 1.78 -7.01 9.47
CA ALA A 152 1.63 -7.77 10.71
C ALA A 152 1.35 -9.27 10.45
N ALA A 153 0.48 -9.60 9.49
CA ALA A 153 0.08 -10.98 9.21
C ALA A 153 1.20 -11.81 8.55
N LEU A 154 2.00 -11.21 7.67
CA LEU A 154 2.97 -11.94 6.85
C LEU A 154 4.05 -12.70 7.62
N PRO A 155 4.69 -12.15 8.69
CA PRO A 155 5.61 -12.91 9.52
C PRO A 155 4.93 -14.08 10.24
N VAL A 156 3.71 -13.88 10.75
CA VAL A 156 2.94 -14.93 11.45
C VAL A 156 2.59 -16.06 10.49
N PHE A 157 2.10 -15.72 9.29
CA PHE A 157 1.84 -16.67 8.20
C PHE A 157 3.08 -17.53 7.92
N ARG A 158 4.22 -16.87 7.64
CA ARG A 158 5.49 -17.55 7.29
C ARG A 158 6.00 -18.46 8.40
N ARG A 159 5.94 -18.01 9.65
CA ARG A 159 6.38 -18.79 10.81
C ARG A 159 5.48 -20.01 11.03
N THR A 160 4.16 -19.81 10.98
CA THR A 160 3.18 -20.87 11.22
C THR A 160 3.21 -21.91 10.10
N ALA A 161 3.33 -21.47 8.83
CA ALA A 161 3.52 -22.35 7.69
C ALA A 161 4.80 -23.20 7.82
N LEU A 162 5.91 -22.60 8.28
CA LEU A 162 7.14 -23.33 8.52
C LEU A 162 6.99 -24.38 9.63
N GLU A 163 6.29 -24.03 10.71
CA GLU A 163 6.03 -24.94 11.82
C GLU A 163 5.18 -26.14 11.41
N LEU A 164 4.14 -25.93 10.60
CA LEU A 164 3.34 -27.02 10.05
C LEU A 164 4.19 -28.02 9.24
N VAL A 165 5.12 -27.50 8.43
CA VAL A 165 6.00 -28.34 7.60
C VAL A 165 7.08 -29.05 8.42
N GLU A 166 7.68 -28.38 9.40
CA GLU A 166 8.84 -28.92 10.14
C GLU A 166 8.45 -29.77 11.35
N LYS A 167 7.28 -29.54 11.96
CA LYS A 167 6.88 -30.20 13.22
C LYS A 167 5.60 -31.00 13.14
N HIS A 168 4.77 -30.79 12.11
CA HIS A 168 3.47 -31.44 11.97
C HIS A 168 3.35 -32.27 10.69
N ASP A 169 4.47 -32.58 10.04
CA ASP A 169 4.58 -33.42 8.84
C ASP A 169 3.71 -32.97 7.65
N TRP A 170 3.32 -31.69 7.59
CA TRP A 170 2.64 -31.17 6.40
C TRP A 170 3.62 -31.05 5.25
N ALA A 171 3.26 -31.59 4.10
CA ALA A 171 3.95 -31.29 2.86
C ALA A 171 3.65 -29.85 2.42
N VAL A 172 4.61 -29.23 1.71
CA VAL A 172 4.48 -27.85 1.20
C VAL A 172 3.20 -27.64 0.38
N HIS A 173 2.80 -28.64 -0.41
CA HIS A 173 1.59 -28.56 -1.24
C HIS A 173 0.30 -28.59 -0.41
N GLN A 174 0.30 -29.20 0.77
CA GLN A 174 -0.86 -29.21 1.67
C GLN A 174 -1.08 -27.82 2.26
N VAL A 175 -0.01 -27.16 2.74
CA VAL A 175 -0.10 -25.79 3.24
C VAL A 175 -0.52 -24.83 2.13
N ALA A 176 0.03 -25.00 0.91
CA ALA A 176 -0.30 -24.18 -0.24
C ALA A 176 -1.78 -24.31 -0.62
N ALA A 177 -2.29 -25.55 -0.73
CA ALA A 177 -3.68 -25.81 -1.04
C ALA A 177 -4.62 -25.25 0.03
N HIS A 178 -4.30 -25.46 1.31
CA HIS A 178 -5.07 -24.95 2.44
C HIS A 178 -5.21 -23.44 2.37
N THR A 179 -4.10 -22.73 2.15
CA THR A 179 -4.03 -21.26 2.14
C THR A 179 -4.38 -20.60 0.81
N GLY A 180 -4.84 -21.38 -0.18
CA GLY A 180 -5.17 -20.88 -1.52
C GLY A 180 -3.97 -20.32 -2.30
N GLN A 181 -2.75 -20.76 -1.97
CA GLN A 181 -1.51 -20.32 -2.62
C GLN A 181 -0.94 -21.37 -3.59
N THR A 182 -0.05 -20.93 -4.48
CA THR A 182 0.71 -21.85 -5.33
C THR A 182 1.87 -22.49 -4.56
N ASN A 183 2.24 -23.72 -4.93
CA ASN A 183 3.39 -24.43 -4.34
C ASN A 183 4.69 -23.61 -4.45
N LYS A 184 4.86 -22.88 -5.56
CA LYS A 184 6.03 -22.02 -5.79
C LYS A 184 6.08 -20.88 -4.76
N LEU A 185 4.97 -20.15 -4.60
CA LEU A 185 4.90 -19.04 -3.65
C LEU A 185 5.09 -19.52 -2.21
N MET A 186 4.47 -20.65 -1.84
CA MET A 186 4.65 -21.24 -0.52
C MET A 186 6.11 -21.61 -0.26
N SER A 187 6.79 -22.21 -1.23
CA SER A 187 8.22 -22.54 -1.12
C SER A 187 9.10 -21.30 -0.87
N GLU A 188 8.79 -20.18 -1.54
CA GLU A 188 9.46 -18.90 -1.29
C GLU A 188 9.20 -18.39 0.13
N HIS A 189 7.96 -18.44 0.60
CA HIS A 189 7.61 -18.08 1.97
C HIS A 189 8.39 -18.89 3.01
N LEU A 190 8.50 -20.21 2.84
CA LEU A 190 9.28 -21.08 3.73
C LEU A 190 10.78 -20.74 3.68
N LYS A 191 11.33 -20.44 2.51
CA LYS A 191 12.72 -19.99 2.36
C LYS A 191 12.97 -18.69 3.15
N PHE A 192 12.07 -17.72 3.06
CA PHE A 192 12.17 -16.49 3.84
C PHE A 192 12.03 -16.73 5.34
N ALA A 193 11.10 -17.60 5.76
CA ALA A 193 10.91 -17.96 7.16
C ALA A 193 12.20 -18.58 7.76
N ARG A 194 12.82 -19.53 7.06
CA ARG A 194 14.08 -20.15 7.48
C ARG A 194 15.23 -19.15 7.54
N LYS A 195 15.30 -18.20 6.61
CA LYS A 195 16.32 -17.15 6.63
C LYS A 195 16.16 -16.24 7.86
N ALA A 196 14.93 -15.84 8.17
CA ALA A 196 14.63 -14.97 9.31
C ALA A 196 14.93 -15.63 10.67
N ARG A 197 14.91 -16.96 10.76
CA ARG A 197 15.29 -17.70 11.99
C ARG A 197 16.81 -17.75 12.23
N LYS A 198 17.62 -17.54 11.19
CA LYS A 198 19.09 -17.63 11.25
C LYS A 198 19.77 -16.27 11.43
N SER A 199 19.05 -15.18 11.26
CA SER A 199 19.49 -13.80 11.47
C SER A 199 19.14 -13.33 12.87
#